data_AF-A0A925V2C6-F1
#
_entry.id   AF-A0A925V2C6-F1
#
_cell.length_a   1.000
_cell.length_b   1.000
_cell.length_c   1.000
_cell.angle_alpha   90.00
_cell.angle_beta   90.00
_cell.angle_gamma   90.00
#
_symmetry.space_group_name_H-M   'P 1'
#
loop_
_entity.id
_entity.type
_entity.pdbx_description
1 polymer ?
#
loop_
_entity_poly.entity_id
_entity_poly.type
_entity_poly.pdbx_seq_one_letter_code
_entity_poly.pdbx_strand_id
1 'polypeptide(L)'
;MLRTPRDPQPTTSLRHRPFVTACIAGAALGLAAACAPKADVADCSETKPCGRGEICDLEVNECIDAGLEVENTENPAPMTFSAKPVPFFRGRVCTVHEVQAGAAIPIRLDPCLHSCIDSNSFHHKHYYSCVGTRCEAWAMMYVDAASVAEGCPADAFAKFDPAECVYKDDEAVDFSITVTVDEEPVQGSVSLEVPFLNNLDTAAIAADFDNTDLIREKIEQYPQDEARIVGGKPITLSAASPAPPASCAGGACPCYDVGF
;
A
#
# COMPACT_ATOMS: atom_id res chain seq x y z
N MET A 1 -13.73 18.77 52.68
CA MET A 1 -12.55 19.58 52.30
C MET A 1 -11.95 18.96 51.05
N LEU A 2 -12.14 19.64 49.91
CA LEU A 2 -11.67 19.23 48.60
C LEU A 2 -10.16 19.42 48.46
N ARG A 3 -9.46 18.46 47.85
CA ARG A 3 -8.25 18.71 47.04
C ARG A 3 -8.17 17.68 45.91
N THR A 4 -8.46 18.15 44.70
CA THR A 4 -8.10 17.54 43.43
C THR A 4 -6.58 17.68 43.19
N PRO A 5 -5.89 16.63 42.70
CA PRO A 5 -4.55 16.78 42.14
C PRO A 5 -4.62 17.32 40.71
N ARG A 6 -3.70 18.24 40.40
CA ARG A 6 -3.53 18.89 39.09
C ARG A 6 -2.73 17.99 38.15
N ASP A 7 -3.16 17.95 36.89
CA ASP A 7 -2.38 17.42 35.77
C ASP A 7 -1.10 18.25 35.52
N PRO A 8 0.02 17.60 35.14
CA PRO A 8 1.20 18.29 34.64
C PRO A 8 1.05 18.60 33.15
N GLN A 9 1.27 19.87 32.78
CA GLN A 9 1.38 20.29 31.38
C GLN A 9 2.71 19.85 30.75
N PRO A 10 2.73 19.49 29.46
CA PRO A 10 3.94 19.17 28.73
C PRO A 10 4.76 20.43 28.42
N THR A 11 6.05 20.39 28.77
CA THR A 11 7.05 21.40 28.41
C THR A 11 7.44 21.27 26.94
N THR A 12 7.08 22.27 26.13
CA THR A 12 7.58 22.46 24.77
C THR A 12 9.06 22.85 24.80
N SER A 13 9.92 21.92 24.39
CA SER A 13 11.36 22.14 24.19
C SER A 13 11.60 22.61 22.75
N LEU A 14 11.59 23.94 22.56
CA LEU A 14 12.01 24.60 21.32
C LEU A 14 13.53 24.42 21.14
N ARG A 15 13.94 23.40 20.38
CA ARG A 15 15.32 23.29 19.88
C ARG A 15 15.53 24.31 18.76
N HIS A 16 16.04 25.49 19.11
CA HIS A 16 16.69 26.39 18.17
C HIS A 16 17.94 25.70 17.58
N ARG A 17 17.90 25.37 16.28
CA ARG A 17 19.12 25.08 15.51
C ARG A 17 19.67 26.41 14.97
N PRO A 18 20.96 26.73 15.16
CA PRO A 18 21.55 27.91 14.56
C PRO A 18 21.77 27.68 13.06
N PHE A 19 21.13 28.50 12.23
CA PHE A 19 21.51 28.65 10.83
C PHE A 19 22.89 29.33 10.78
N VAL A 20 23.89 28.62 10.26
CA VAL A 20 25.21 29.19 9.95
C VAL A 20 25.09 29.92 8.61
N THR A 21 24.90 31.24 8.67
CA THR A 21 24.99 32.12 7.51
C THR A 21 26.46 32.42 7.21
N ALA A 22 27.01 31.78 6.18
CA ALA A 22 28.28 32.17 5.58
C ALA A 22 28.01 33.07 4.37
N CYS A 23 28.00 34.40 4.57
CA CYS A 23 28.09 35.37 3.48
C CYS A 23 29.52 35.89 3.37
N ILE A 24 30.15 35.59 2.24
CA ILE A 24 31.48 36.05 1.84
C ILE A 24 31.40 37.54 1.47
N ALA A 25 32.19 38.39 2.14
CA ALA A 25 32.43 39.76 1.71
C ALA A 25 33.61 39.78 0.73
N GLY A 26 33.33 39.94 -0.56
CA GLY A 26 34.32 40.17 -1.61
C GLY A 26 33.71 41.07 -2.68
N ALA A 27 34.11 42.33 -2.68
CA ALA A 27 33.63 43.36 -3.59
C ALA A 27 34.26 43.21 -4.99
N ALA A 28 33.45 43.07 -6.04
CA ALA A 28 33.77 43.50 -7.40
C ALA A 28 32.48 43.53 -8.25
N LEU A 29 32.41 44.51 -9.14
CA LEU A 29 31.30 44.87 -10.01
C LEU A 29 30.70 43.70 -10.82
N GLY A 30 29.38 43.66 -10.93
CA GLY A 30 28.69 42.92 -12.01
C GLY A 30 27.28 42.45 -11.65
N LEU A 31 26.28 42.93 -12.41
CA LEU A 31 24.92 42.40 -12.60
C LEU A 31 24.23 41.77 -11.38
N ALA A 32 23.20 42.47 -10.90
CA ALA A 32 22.24 42.00 -9.89
C ALA A 32 21.53 40.71 -10.34
N ALA A 33 22.13 39.56 -10.06
CA ALA A 33 21.41 38.31 -9.88
C ALA A 33 20.95 38.28 -8.41
N ALA A 34 19.72 38.70 -8.18
CA ALA A 34 19.07 38.53 -6.90
C ALA A 34 19.02 37.03 -6.58
N CYS A 35 19.78 36.59 -5.56
CA CYS A 35 19.46 35.36 -4.84
C CYS A 35 18.14 35.62 -4.11
N ALA A 36 17.02 35.44 -4.80
CA ALA A 36 15.74 35.29 -4.13
C ALA A 36 15.83 34.02 -3.27
N PRO A 37 15.39 34.04 -1.99
CA PRO A 37 15.09 32.79 -1.32
C PRO A 37 14.17 32.00 -2.24
N LYS A 38 14.47 30.72 -2.50
CA LYS A 38 13.48 29.82 -3.09
C LYS A 38 12.24 30.00 -2.22
N ALA A 39 11.15 30.50 -2.81
CA ALA A 39 9.86 30.42 -2.15
C ALA A 39 9.72 28.94 -1.78
N ASP A 40 9.60 28.67 -0.48
CA ASP A 40 9.20 27.36 0.00
C ASP A 40 7.87 27.08 -0.71
N VAL A 41 7.93 26.21 -1.72
CA VAL A 41 6.74 25.83 -2.47
C VAL A 41 5.94 25.03 -1.47
N ALA A 42 4.83 25.61 -1.00
CA ALA A 42 3.89 24.89 -0.15
C ALA A 42 3.60 23.52 -0.77
N ASP A 43 3.90 22.46 -0.03
CA ASP A 43 3.76 21.10 -0.50
C ASP A 43 2.28 20.73 -0.61
N CYS A 44 1.40 21.37 0.18
CA CYS A 44 -0.05 21.26 0.07
C CYS A 44 -0.82 22.55 0.41
N SER A 45 -2.10 22.59 0.05
CA SER A 45 -3.05 23.65 0.44
C SER A 45 -4.50 23.15 0.30
N GLU A 46 -5.49 23.98 0.68
CA GLU A 46 -6.92 23.68 0.46
C GLU A 46 -7.26 23.36 -1.02
N THR A 47 -6.47 23.89 -1.97
CA THR A 47 -6.66 23.69 -3.40
C THR A 47 -5.65 22.72 -4.03
N LYS A 48 -4.69 22.23 -3.23
CA LYS A 48 -3.64 21.29 -3.65
C LYS A 48 -3.57 20.19 -2.59
N PRO A 49 -4.40 19.12 -2.73
CA PRO A 49 -4.42 18.04 -1.76
C PRO A 49 -3.08 17.29 -1.75
N CYS A 50 -2.80 16.62 -0.63
CA CYS A 50 -1.66 15.74 -0.49
C CYS A 50 -1.80 14.44 -1.28
N GLY A 51 -0.71 13.66 -1.32
CA GLY A 51 -0.73 12.33 -1.88
C GLY A 51 -1.64 11.39 -1.09
N ARG A 52 -1.80 10.18 -1.62
CA ARG A 52 -2.50 9.08 -0.94
C ARG A 52 -1.89 8.87 0.46
N GLY A 53 -2.75 8.72 1.48
CA GLY A 53 -2.37 8.51 2.88
C GLY A 53 -1.71 9.65 3.64
N GLU A 54 -1.68 10.84 3.06
CA GLU A 54 -1.19 12.05 3.70
C GLU A 54 -2.34 13.04 3.96
N ILE A 55 -2.23 13.81 5.03
CA ILE A 55 -3.08 14.96 5.33
C ILE A 55 -2.24 16.23 5.24
N CYS A 56 -2.87 17.34 4.81
CA CYS A 56 -2.19 18.62 4.78
C CYS A 56 -2.17 19.25 6.17
N ASP A 57 -0.98 19.41 6.75
CA ASP A 57 -0.78 20.28 7.89
C ASP A 57 -0.83 21.74 7.41
N LEU A 58 -1.99 22.37 7.56
CA LEU A 58 -2.22 23.74 7.10
C LEU A 58 -1.44 24.80 7.91
N GLU A 59 -0.86 24.44 9.06
CA GLU A 59 -0.02 25.37 9.83
C GLU A 59 1.35 25.56 9.17
N VAL A 60 1.91 24.50 8.60
CA VAL A 60 3.21 24.51 7.91
C VAL A 60 3.11 24.35 6.39
N ASN A 61 1.92 24.03 5.86
CA ASN A 61 1.65 23.69 4.46
C ASN A 61 2.50 22.50 3.95
N GLU A 62 2.66 21.49 4.81
CA GLU A 62 3.38 20.26 4.52
C GLU A 62 2.42 19.06 4.52
N CYS A 63 2.67 18.10 3.64
CA CYS A 63 1.99 16.80 3.69
C CYS A 63 2.62 15.93 4.77
N ILE A 64 1.79 15.45 5.69
CA ILE A 64 2.20 14.54 6.76
C ILE A 64 1.35 13.28 6.69
N ASP A 65 1.90 12.14 7.10
CA ASP A 65 1.13 10.89 7.17
C ASP A 65 -0.12 11.09 8.04
N ALA A 66 -1.26 10.54 7.61
CA ALA A 66 -2.56 10.70 8.28
C ALA A 66 -2.63 10.07 9.69
N GLY A 67 -1.51 9.57 10.23
CA GLY A 67 -1.43 8.99 11.58
C GLY A 67 -2.30 7.75 11.74
N LEU A 68 -2.46 6.94 10.69
CA LEU A 68 -3.27 5.74 10.73
C LEU A 68 -2.67 4.70 11.67
N GLU A 69 -3.54 4.00 12.42
CA GLU A 69 -3.15 2.83 13.18
C GLU A 69 -2.89 1.65 12.22
N VAL A 70 -1.69 1.61 11.65
CA VAL A 70 -1.17 0.50 10.84
C VAL A 70 -0.86 -0.73 11.69
N GLU A 71 -0.67 -0.53 13.00
CA GLU A 71 -0.35 -1.57 13.99
C GLU A 71 -1.57 -2.08 14.75
N ASN A 72 -2.82 -1.72 14.35
CA ASN A 72 -4.05 -2.19 15.04
C ASN A 72 -4.31 -3.68 14.74
N THR A 73 -3.36 -4.49 15.19
CA THR A 73 -3.47 -5.84 15.69
C THR A 73 -4.48 -5.81 16.82
N GLU A 74 -5.77 -5.82 16.47
CA GLU A 74 -6.77 -6.28 17.42
C GLU A 74 -6.22 -7.57 18.04
N ASN A 75 -6.35 -7.74 19.36
CA ASN A 75 -6.02 -8.99 20.05
C ASN A 75 -7.31 -9.81 20.14
N PRO A 76 -7.68 -10.56 19.09
CA PRO A 76 -8.85 -11.41 19.13
C PRO A 76 -8.67 -12.43 20.26
N ALA A 77 -9.55 -12.34 21.25
CA ALA A 77 -9.61 -13.35 22.30
C ALA A 77 -9.76 -14.75 21.64
N PRO A 78 -9.02 -15.77 22.13
CA PRO A 78 -8.90 -17.12 21.54
C PRO A 78 -10.18 -17.84 21.09
N MET A 79 -11.36 -17.39 21.50
CA MET A 79 -12.62 -18.10 21.29
C MET A 79 -13.48 -17.58 20.12
N THR A 80 -13.01 -16.66 19.27
CA THR A 80 -13.87 -16.03 18.23
C THR A 80 -13.29 -16.05 16.81
N PHE A 81 -12.37 -16.95 16.50
CA PHE A 81 -11.56 -16.88 15.28
C PHE A 81 -12.13 -17.54 14.03
N SER A 82 -13.25 -18.27 14.10
CA SER A 82 -13.85 -18.88 12.91
C SER A 82 -14.43 -17.81 11.98
N ALA A 83 -14.02 -17.84 10.71
CA ALA A 83 -14.44 -16.93 9.64
C ALA A 83 -14.03 -15.46 9.86
N LYS A 84 -12.87 -15.21 10.49
CA LYS A 84 -12.29 -13.86 10.51
C LYS A 84 -11.50 -13.61 9.23
N PRO A 85 -11.74 -12.50 8.52
CA PRO A 85 -11.01 -12.19 7.31
C PRO A 85 -9.63 -11.62 7.66
N VAL A 86 -8.59 -12.17 7.04
CA VAL A 86 -7.18 -11.86 7.25
C VAL A 86 -6.62 -11.28 5.95
N PRO A 87 -6.15 -10.03 5.91
CA PRO A 87 -5.64 -9.45 4.68
C PRO A 87 -4.35 -10.10 4.21
N PHE A 88 -4.04 -9.89 2.93
CA PHE A 88 -2.69 -10.07 2.40
C PHE A 88 -1.75 -9.06 3.06
N PHE A 89 -1.13 -9.43 4.18
CA PHE A 89 -0.06 -8.64 4.79
C PHE A 89 1.26 -8.83 4.05
N ARG A 90 1.55 -10.07 3.67
CA ARG A 90 2.75 -10.44 2.93
C ARG A 90 2.54 -11.71 2.14
N GLY A 91 3.44 -11.96 1.21
CA GLY A 91 3.48 -13.17 0.43
C GLY A 91 4.17 -12.91 -0.88
N ARG A 92 3.76 -13.66 -1.89
CA ARG A 92 4.38 -13.64 -3.21
C ARG A 92 3.36 -13.29 -4.27
N VAL A 93 3.78 -12.45 -5.20
CA VAL A 93 3.00 -12.10 -6.38
C VAL A 93 3.77 -12.50 -7.61
N CYS A 94 3.19 -13.36 -8.43
CA CYS A 94 3.78 -13.76 -9.71
C CYS A 94 3.05 -13.08 -10.86
N THR A 95 3.79 -12.40 -11.72
CA THR A 95 3.24 -11.73 -12.91
C THR A 95 4.35 -11.47 -13.93
N VAL A 96 3.97 -11.01 -15.12
CA VAL A 96 4.91 -10.58 -16.16
C VAL A 96 5.18 -9.08 -16.05
N HIS A 97 6.35 -8.61 -16.47
CA HIS A 97 6.68 -7.17 -16.53
C HIS A 97 6.65 -6.58 -17.93
N GLU A 98 6.33 -7.39 -18.91
CA GLU A 98 6.18 -6.97 -20.29
C GLU A 98 5.13 -7.85 -20.95
N VAL A 99 4.13 -7.24 -21.57
CA VAL A 99 3.01 -7.96 -22.17
C VAL A 99 2.48 -7.22 -23.40
N GLN A 100 2.00 -7.98 -24.37
CA GLN A 100 1.30 -7.43 -25.51
C GLN A 100 0.13 -6.53 -25.07
N ALA A 101 0.06 -5.31 -25.59
CA ALA A 101 -1.05 -4.39 -25.31
C ALA A 101 -2.40 -5.04 -25.64
N GLY A 102 -3.35 -4.96 -24.70
CA GLY A 102 -4.70 -5.56 -24.82
C GLY A 102 -4.77 -7.04 -24.47
N ALA A 103 -3.64 -7.70 -24.20
CA ALA A 103 -3.64 -9.04 -23.64
C ALA A 103 -3.89 -9.01 -22.12
N ALA A 104 -4.43 -10.11 -21.59
CA ALA A 104 -4.68 -10.25 -20.16
C ALA A 104 -3.35 -10.48 -19.42
N ILE A 105 -3.05 -9.63 -18.45
CA ILE A 105 -1.89 -9.75 -17.55
C ILE A 105 -2.19 -10.88 -16.55
N PRO A 106 -1.49 -12.01 -16.57
CA PRO A 106 -1.68 -13.06 -15.59
C PRO A 106 -1.08 -12.63 -14.25
N ILE A 107 -1.82 -12.84 -13.17
CA ILE A 107 -1.40 -12.53 -11.80
C ILE A 107 -1.70 -13.76 -10.95
N ARG A 108 -0.71 -14.18 -10.17
CA ARG A 108 -0.90 -15.13 -9.08
C ARG A 108 -0.58 -14.46 -7.76
N LEU A 109 -1.54 -14.42 -6.84
CA LEU A 109 -1.33 -14.02 -5.45
C LEU A 109 -1.16 -15.28 -4.61
N ASP A 110 -0.09 -15.33 -3.84
CA ASP A 110 0.22 -16.44 -2.95
C ASP A 110 0.46 -15.84 -1.56
N PRO A 111 -0.60 -15.69 -0.75
CA PRO A 111 -0.49 -15.08 0.56
C PRO A 111 0.34 -15.99 1.46
N CYS A 112 1.14 -15.36 2.29
CA CYS A 112 1.82 -16.07 3.34
C CYS A 112 1.16 -15.80 4.68
N LEU A 113 0.79 -16.88 5.37
CA LEU A 113 0.10 -16.80 6.65
C LEU A 113 1.02 -17.26 7.76
N HIS A 114 0.76 -16.80 8.98
CA HIS A 114 1.44 -17.34 10.15
C HIS A 114 1.04 -18.81 10.36
N SER A 115 2.00 -19.65 10.75
CA SER A 115 1.81 -21.11 10.93
C SER A 115 0.64 -21.53 11.84
N CYS A 116 0.20 -20.67 12.77
CA CYS A 116 -0.95 -20.92 13.64
C CYS A 116 -2.32 -20.63 13.02
N ILE A 117 -2.40 -20.09 11.80
CA ILE A 117 -3.67 -19.77 11.13
C ILE A 117 -3.93 -20.81 10.06
N ASP A 118 -5.04 -21.53 10.17
CA ASP A 118 -5.62 -22.32 9.09
C ASP A 118 -6.74 -21.55 8.42
N SER A 119 -6.79 -21.62 7.10
CA SER A 119 -7.76 -20.94 6.23
C SER A 119 -8.63 -21.97 5.51
N ASN A 120 -9.82 -21.56 5.08
CA ASN A 120 -10.77 -22.40 4.33
C ASN A 120 -11.25 -21.78 3.02
N SER A 121 -11.06 -20.47 2.85
CA SER A 121 -11.42 -19.74 1.65
C SER A 121 -10.59 -18.49 1.50
N PHE A 122 -10.48 -18.04 0.25
CA PHE A 122 -9.90 -16.77 -0.13
C PHE A 122 -10.92 -15.91 -0.89
N HIS A 123 -10.67 -14.62 -0.91
CA HIS A 123 -11.42 -13.63 -1.69
C HIS A 123 -10.42 -12.69 -2.34
N HIS A 124 -10.66 -12.34 -3.59
CA HIS A 124 -9.78 -11.42 -4.31
C HIS A 124 -10.58 -10.46 -5.18
N LYS A 125 -10.07 -9.24 -5.32
CA LYS A 125 -10.61 -8.22 -6.21
C LYS A 125 -9.47 -7.41 -6.79
N HIS A 126 -9.67 -6.89 -7.98
CA HIS A 126 -8.72 -5.99 -8.60
C HIS A 126 -9.43 -4.77 -9.16
N TYR A 127 -8.68 -3.70 -9.30
CA TYR A 127 -9.13 -2.47 -9.91
C TYR A 127 -7.96 -1.87 -10.69
N TYR A 128 -8.25 -1.08 -11.72
CA TYR A 128 -7.25 -0.24 -12.35
C TYR A 128 -7.85 1.09 -12.79
N SER A 129 -7.00 2.10 -12.86
CA SER A 129 -7.32 3.42 -13.40
C SER A 129 -6.16 3.88 -14.28
N CYS A 130 -6.48 4.63 -15.34
CA CYS A 130 -5.49 5.10 -16.30
C CYS A 130 -5.59 6.62 -16.48
N VAL A 131 -4.43 7.27 -16.51
CA VAL A 131 -4.28 8.66 -16.92
C VAL A 131 -3.35 8.69 -18.13
N GLY A 132 -3.95 8.82 -19.31
CA GLY A 132 -3.23 8.70 -20.59
C GLY A 132 -2.69 7.28 -20.78
N THR A 133 -1.37 7.14 -20.91
CA THR A 133 -0.69 5.85 -21.13
C THR A 133 -0.18 5.19 -19.84
N ARG A 134 -0.42 5.82 -18.68
CA ARG A 134 0.01 5.31 -17.38
C ARG A 134 -1.20 4.85 -16.60
N CYS A 135 -1.15 3.62 -16.11
CA CYS A 135 -2.20 3.03 -15.31
C CYS A 135 -1.65 2.63 -13.94
N GLU A 136 -2.52 2.68 -12.95
CA GLU A 136 -2.31 2.10 -11.63
C GLU A 136 -3.33 0.99 -11.47
N ALA A 137 -2.86 -0.16 -10.98
CA ALA A 137 -3.69 -1.32 -10.71
C ALA A 137 -3.46 -1.79 -9.29
N TRP A 138 -4.53 -2.20 -8.64
CA TRP A 138 -4.48 -2.81 -7.32
C TRP A 138 -4.97 -4.24 -7.41
N ALA A 139 -4.26 -5.14 -6.74
CA ALA A 139 -4.65 -6.53 -6.53
C ALA A 139 -4.83 -6.76 -5.04
N MET A 140 -6.08 -6.88 -4.59
CA MET A 140 -6.44 -7.08 -3.19
C MET A 140 -6.87 -8.53 -2.97
N MET A 141 -6.47 -9.07 -1.83
CA MET A 141 -6.83 -10.40 -1.37
C MET A 141 -6.97 -10.42 0.15
N TYR A 142 -7.91 -11.23 0.63
CA TYR A 142 -7.96 -11.68 2.01
C TYR A 142 -8.35 -13.16 2.07
N VAL A 143 -8.02 -13.81 3.17
CA VAL A 143 -8.40 -15.20 3.46
C VAL A 143 -9.33 -15.23 4.66
N ASP A 144 -10.24 -16.20 4.72
CA ASP A 144 -11.01 -16.46 5.93
C ASP A 144 -10.24 -17.46 6.79
N ALA A 145 -9.92 -17.06 8.02
CA ALA A 145 -9.36 -17.96 9.01
C ALA A 145 -10.42 -18.99 9.42
N ALA A 146 -10.17 -20.26 9.12
CA ALA A 146 -11.00 -21.39 9.50
C ALA A 146 -10.80 -21.77 10.97
N SER A 147 -9.53 -21.85 11.40
CA SER A 147 -9.15 -22.17 12.76
C SER A 147 -7.80 -21.57 13.10
N VAL A 148 -7.55 -21.44 14.40
CA VAL A 148 -6.35 -20.82 14.95
C VAL A 148 -5.82 -21.70 16.08
N ALA A 149 -4.53 -22.01 16.06
CA ALA A 149 -3.91 -22.84 17.09
C ALA A 149 -3.97 -22.16 18.47
N GLU A 150 -4.03 -22.95 19.54
CA GLU A 150 -4.01 -22.43 20.90
C GLU A 150 -2.73 -21.60 21.14
N GLY A 151 -2.89 -20.38 21.66
CA GLY A 151 -1.76 -19.47 21.92
C GLY A 151 -1.22 -18.73 20.70
N CYS A 152 -1.93 -18.74 19.57
CA CYS A 152 -1.58 -17.92 18.41
C CYS A 152 -1.49 -16.44 18.81
N PRO A 153 -0.37 -15.76 18.52
CA PRO A 153 -0.17 -14.39 18.99
C PRO A 153 -1.03 -13.41 18.19
N ALA A 154 -1.35 -12.26 18.78
CA ALA A 154 -2.24 -11.28 18.15
C ALA A 154 -1.67 -10.70 16.84
N ASP A 155 -0.34 -10.61 16.75
CA ASP A 155 0.40 -10.16 15.58
C ASP A 155 0.45 -11.19 14.44
N ALA A 156 0.04 -12.44 14.66
CA ALA A 156 -0.14 -13.46 13.61
C ALA A 156 -1.10 -12.98 12.50
N PHE A 157 -2.02 -12.08 12.86
CA PHE A 157 -2.98 -11.44 11.95
C PHE A 157 -2.51 -10.06 11.51
N ALA A 158 -1.22 -9.76 11.55
CA ALA A 158 -0.66 -8.52 11.04
C ALA A 158 0.78 -8.70 10.59
N LYS A 159 1.68 -7.82 11.04
CA LYS A 159 3.11 -7.86 10.76
C LYS A 159 3.82 -8.82 11.71
N PHE A 160 3.55 -10.12 11.59
CA PHE A 160 4.29 -11.16 12.31
C PHE A 160 5.75 -11.28 11.82
N ASP A 161 6.57 -12.14 12.43
CA ASP A 161 7.97 -12.36 11.98
C ASP A 161 8.00 -13.02 10.58
N PRO A 162 8.73 -12.47 9.58
CA PRO A 162 8.91 -13.10 8.28
C PRO A 162 9.38 -14.56 8.32
N ALA A 163 10.08 -14.98 9.38
CA ALA A 163 10.50 -16.37 9.56
C ALA A 163 9.34 -17.35 9.84
N GLU A 164 8.19 -16.84 10.31
CA GLU A 164 6.99 -17.64 10.62
C GLU A 164 6.00 -17.71 9.45
N CYS A 165 6.41 -17.16 8.30
CA CYS A 165 5.70 -17.15 7.03
C CYS A 165 5.62 -18.58 6.45
N VAL A 166 4.41 -19.13 6.42
CA VAL A 166 4.09 -20.39 5.74
C VAL A 166 3.20 -20.11 4.52
N TYR A 167 3.70 -20.47 3.35
CA TYR A 167 2.91 -20.52 2.12
C TYR A 167 2.01 -21.75 2.13
N LYS A 168 0.73 -21.54 1.83
CA LYS A 168 -0.26 -22.60 1.72
C LYS A 168 -0.70 -22.65 0.27
N ASP A 169 -0.25 -23.66 -0.48
CA ASP A 169 -0.49 -23.76 -1.92
C ASP A 169 -1.99 -23.69 -2.29
N ASP A 170 -2.87 -24.16 -1.40
CA ASP A 170 -4.33 -24.13 -1.57
C ASP A 170 -4.94 -22.72 -1.48
N GLU A 171 -4.19 -21.74 -0.96
CA GLU A 171 -4.63 -20.35 -0.87
C GLU A 171 -4.14 -19.49 -2.04
N ALA A 172 -3.30 -20.03 -2.92
CA ALA A 172 -2.82 -19.27 -4.06
C ALA A 172 -3.92 -19.07 -5.11
N VAL A 173 -4.05 -17.83 -5.58
CA VAL A 173 -5.09 -17.39 -6.50
C VAL A 173 -4.50 -16.93 -7.81
N ASP A 174 -5.00 -17.50 -8.91
CA ASP A 174 -4.68 -17.07 -10.27
C ASP A 174 -5.85 -16.27 -10.88
N PHE A 175 -5.56 -15.09 -11.41
CA PHE A 175 -6.51 -14.28 -12.18
C PHE A 175 -5.77 -13.46 -13.24
N SER A 176 -6.51 -12.64 -13.98
CA SER A 176 -5.90 -11.74 -14.95
C SER A 176 -6.57 -10.38 -15.03
N ILE A 177 -5.80 -9.37 -15.43
CA ILE A 177 -6.27 -7.99 -15.63
C ILE A 177 -6.08 -7.65 -17.11
N THR A 178 -7.14 -7.16 -17.76
CA THR A 178 -7.03 -6.56 -19.09
C THR A 178 -7.20 -5.06 -18.97
N VAL A 179 -6.18 -4.30 -19.39
CA VAL A 179 -6.11 -2.85 -19.21
C VAL A 179 -6.56 -2.15 -20.49
N THR A 180 -7.71 -1.47 -20.42
CA THR A 180 -8.29 -0.70 -21.54
C THR A 180 -8.76 0.68 -21.08
N VAL A 181 -8.84 1.62 -22.01
CA VAL A 181 -9.50 2.93 -21.82
C VAL A 181 -10.45 3.10 -22.99
N ASP A 182 -11.74 3.35 -22.70
CA ASP A 182 -12.79 3.42 -23.72
C ASP A 182 -12.80 2.19 -24.66
N GLU A 183 -12.60 0.99 -24.07
CA GLU A 183 -12.49 -0.31 -24.75
C GLU A 183 -11.25 -0.50 -25.64
N GLU A 184 -10.37 0.49 -25.72
CA GLU A 184 -9.13 0.41 -26.51
C GLU A 184 -7.94 -0.06 -25.66
N PRO A 185 -7.06 -0.93 -26.20
CA PRO A 185 -5.83 -1.35 -25.54
C PRO A 185 -4.90 -0.18 -25.19
N VAL A 186 -4.49 -0.09 -23.92
CA VAL A 186 -3.49 0.90 -23.50
C VAL A 186 -2.10 0.48 -24.01
N GLN A 187 -1.40 1.43 -24.65
CA GLN A 187 0.04 1.32 -24.94
C GLN A 187 0.82 2.22 -23.98
N GLY A 188 1.58 1.62 -23.07
CA GLY A 188 2.28 2.35 -22.01
C GLY A 188 2.69 1.45 -20.84
N SER A 189 2.27 1.79 -19.63
CA SER A 189 2.70 1.10 -18.42
C SER A 189 1.61 0.99 -17.37
N VAL A 190 1.55 -0.12 -16.66
CA VAL A 190 0.70 -0.31 -15.48
C VAL A 190 1.55 -0.60 -14.24
N SER A 191 1.38 0.18 -13.18
CA SER A 191 1.96 -0.13 -11.87
C SER A 191 1.01 -1.02 -11.10
N LEU A 192 1.42 -2.25 -10.77
CA LEU A 192 0.61 -3.19 -9.99
C LEU A 192 1.05 -3.14 -8.53
N GLU A 193 0.13 -2.79 -7.64
CA GLU A 193 0.34 -2.76 -6.20
C GLU A 193 -0.59 -3.77 -5.50
N VAL A 194 -0.09 -4.43 -4.46
CA VAL A 194 -0.95 -5.10 -3.47
C VAL A 194 -1.15 -4.13 -2.31
N PRO A 195 -2.33 -3.50 -2.17
CA PRO A 195 -2.50 -2.39 -1.23
C PRO A 195 -2.52 -2.87 0.22
N PHE A 196 -1.97 -2.07 1.13
CA PHE A 196 -2.00 -2.39 2.56
C PHE A 196 -3.42 -2.21 3.09
N LEU A 197 -3.86 -3.17 3.90
CA LEU A 197 -5.13 -3.14 4.62
C LEU A 197 -4.85 -3.72 6.00
N ASN A 198 -5.37 -3.09 7.05
CA ASN A 198 -5.39 -3.69 8.37
C ASN A 198 -6.62 -4.59 8.54
N ASN A 199 -6.72 -5.28 9.69
CA ASN A 199 -7.82 -6.19 9.97
C ASN A 199 -9.20 -5.51 9.99
N LEU A 200 -9.27 -4.25 10.45
CA LEU A 200 -10.54 -3.51 10.52
C LEU A 200 -11.04 -3.15 9.11
N ASP A 201 -10.15 -2.73 8.23
CA ASP A 201 -10.50 -2.44 6.84
C ASP A 201 -10.90 -3.70 6.09
N THR A 202 -10.17 -4.79 6.29
CA THR A 202 -10.49 -6.08 5.72
C THR A 202 -11.83 -6.61 6.22
N ALA A 203 -12.15 -6.44 7.51
CA ALA A 203 -13.46 -6.77 8.05
C ALA A 203 -14.59 -5.92 7.45
N ALA A 204 -14.35 -4.61 7.28
CA ALA A 204 -15.31 -3.70 6.64
C ALA A 204 -15.56 -4.09 5.17
N ILE A 205 -14.49 -4.40 4.43
CA ILE A 205 -14.57 -4.87 3.04
C ILE A 205 -15.29 -6.20 2.95
N ALA A 206 -14.97 -7.17 3.82
CA ALA A 206 -15.62 -8.48 3.83
C ALA A 206 -17.13 -8.38 4.08
N ALA A 207 -17.59 -7.37 4.83
CA ALA A 207 -19.01 -7.12 5.10
C ALA A 207 -19.77 -6.54 3.88
N ASP A 208 -19.08 -5.89 2.94
CA ASP A 208 -19.67 -5.27 1.74
C ASP A 208 -18.70 -5.39 0.53
N PHE A 209 -18.35 -6.63 0.19
CA PHE A 209 -17.28 -6.93 -0.78
C PHE A 209 -17.54 -6.39 -2.19
N ASP A 210 -18.80 -6.20 -2.55
CA ASP A 210 -19.19 -5.69 -3.86
C ASP A 210 -19.02 -4.17 -3.97
N ASN A 211 -18.92 -3.45 -2.86
CA ASN A 211 -18.78 -2.01 -2.81
C ASN A 211 -17.35 -1.54 -3.16
N THR A 212 -17.13 -1.31 -4.46
CA THR A 212 -15.84 -0.86 -4.99
C THR A 212 -15.43 0.52 -4.45
N ASP A 213 -16.37 1.40 -4.14
CA ASP A 213 -16.08 2.72 -3.57
C ASP A 213 -15.51 2.61 -2.15
N LEU A 214 -16.11 1.75 -1.31
CA LEU A 214 -15.57 1.42 0.01
C LEU A 214 -14.16 0.84 -0.09
N ILE A 215 -13.94 -0.13 -1.00
CA ILE A 215 -12.62 -0.75 -1.17
C ILE A 215 -11.58 0.30 -1.57
N ARG A 216 -11.91 1.18 -2.51
CA ARG A 216 -11.04 2.27 -2.94
C ARG A 216 -10.73 3.22 -1.79
N GLU A 217 -11.75 3.66 -1.05
CA GLU A 217 -11.58 4.52 0.14
C GLU A 217 -10.59 3.89 1.14
N LYS A 218 -10.74 2.59 1.43
CA LYS A 218 -9.86 1.85 2.35
C LYS A 218 -8.44 1.65 1.84
N ILE A 219 -8.24 1.64 0.53
CA ILE A 219 -6.90 1.59 -0.08
C ILE A 219 -6.26 2.99 -0.02
N GLU A 220 -7.00 4.03 -0.43
CA GLU A 220 -6.52 5.40 -0.60
C GLU A 220 -6.15 6.11 0.71
N GLN A 221 -6.63 5.63 1.85
CA GLN A 221 -6.20 6.14 3.15
C GLN A 221 -4.73 5.80 3.49
N TYR A 222 -4.12 4.79 2.85
CA TYR A 222 -2.73 4.41 3.11
C TYR A 222 -1.78 4.97 2.07
N PRO A 223 -0.59 5.44 2.45
CA PRO A 223 0.41 5.87 1.47
C PRO A 223 0.80 4.72 0.57
N GLN A 224 1.15 5.04 -0.68
CA GLN A 224 1.69 4.03 -1.58
C GLN A 224 3.04 3.56 -1.03
N ASP A 225 3.16 2.24 -0.86
CA ASP A 225 4.37 1.60 -0.37
C ASP A 225 5.11 0.94 -1.55
N GLU A 226 6.32 1.41 -1.85
CA GLU A 226 7.16 0.84 -2.91
C GLU A 226 7.45 -0.66 -2.68
N ALA A 227 7.50 -1.12 -1.42
CA ALA A 227 7.68 -2.54 -1.09
C ALA A 227 6.45 -3.40 -1.44
N ARG A 228 5.34 -2.76 -1.82
CA ARG A 228 4.11 -3.43 -2.26
C ARG A 228 3.79 -3.21 -3.73
N ILE A 229 4.62 -2.45 -4.44
CA ILE A 229 4.65 -2.45 -5.90
C ILE A 229 5.33 -3.74 -6.35
N VAL A 230 4.59 -4.56 -7.10
CA VAL A 230 5.04 -5.88 -7.53
C VAL A 230 6.30 -5.74 -8.39
N GLY A 231 7.40 -6.35 -7.92
CA GLY A 231 8.70 -6.28 -8.58
C GLY A 231 9.36 -4.90 -8.61
N GLY A 232 8.82 -3.92 -7.87
CA GLY A 232 9.35 -2.57 -7.75
C GLY A 232 9.37 -1.77 -9.05
N LYS A 233 8.61 -2.19 -10.08
CA LYS A 233 8.59 -1.52 -11.39
C LYS A 233 7.27 -1.75 -12.15
N PRO A 234 6.87 -0.80 -13.01
CA PRO A 234 5.69 -0.98 -13.86
C PRO A 234 5.83 -2.12 -14.86
N ILE A 235 4.69 -2.72 -15.20
CA ILE A 235 4.52 -3.67 -16.31
C ILE A 235 4.37 -2.87 -17.60
N THR A 236 5.14 -3.20 -18.63
CA THR A 236 5.09 -2.55 -19.95
C THR A 236 3.99 -3.17 -20.82
N LEU A 237 3.15 -2.31 -21.40
CA LEU A 237 2.08 -2.67 -22.33
C LEU A 237 2.44 -2.15 -23.73
N SER A 238 2.81 -3.02 -24.66
CA SER A 238 3.20 -2.61 -26.01
C SER A 238 2.76 -3.63 -27.04
N ALA A 239 2.42 -3.19 -28.26
CA ALA A 239 2.09 -4.11 -29.35
C ALA A 239 3.27 -5.00 -29.78
N ALA A 240 4.51 -4.60 -29.47
CA ALA A 240 5.73 -5.34 -29.78
C ALA A 240 6.14 -6.36 -28.69
N SER A 241 5.51 -6.28 -27.52
CA SER A 241 5.80 -7.17 -26.39
C SER A 241 5.26 -8.58 -26.63
N PRO A 242 5.83 -9.61 -25.99
CA PRO A 242 5.38 -10.99 -26.15
C PRO A 242 3.96 -11.18 -25.61
N ALA A 243 3.26 -12.17 -26.18
CA ALA A 243 2.01 -12.65 -25.59
C ALA A 243 2.30 -13.26 -24.20
N PRO A 244 1.46 -12.97 -23.19
CA PRO A 244 1.65 -13.51 -21.85
C PRO A 244 1.30 -15.01 -21.81
N PRO A 245 1.81 -15.77 -20.82
CA PRO A 245 1.24 -17.08 -20.52
C PRO A 245 -0.22 -16.93 -20.06
N ALA A 246 -1.02 -17.99 -20.20
CA ALA A 246 -2.43 -17.97 -19.82
C ALA A 246 -2.65 -17.83 -18.29
N SER A 247 -1.69 -18.26 -17.48
CA SER A 247 -1.69 -18.21 -16.01
C SER A 247 -0.25 -18.21 -15.52
N CYS A 248 -0.04 -17.78 -14.27
CA CYS A 248 1.26 -17.85 -13.60
C CYS A 248 1.47 -19.15 -12.80
N ALA A 249 0.48 -20.05 -12.75
CA ALA A 249 0.60 -21.36 -12.12
C ALA A 249 1.77 -22.18 -12.70
N GLY A 250 2.40 -22.99 -11.85
CA GLY A 250 3.52 -23.84 -12.25
C GLY A 250 4.82 -23.10 -12.60
N GLY A 251 4.95 -21.82 -12.21
CA GLY A 251 6.17 -21.03 -12.41
C GLY A 251 6.30 -20.42 -13.80
N ALA A 252 5.19 -20.22 -14.52
CA ALA A 252 5.18 -19.59 -15.85
C ALA A 252 5.52 -18.09 -15.81
N CYS A 253 5.43 -17.46 -14.64
CA CYS A 253 5.78 -16.05 -14.42
C CYS A 253 6.88 -15.94 -13.36
N PRO A 254 7.72 -14.90 -13.41
CA PRO A 254 8.56 -14.56 -12.28
C PRO A 254 7.70 -14.13 -11.08
N CYS A 255 8.22 -14.36 -9.88
CA CYS A 255 7.53 -14.09 -8.64
C CYS A 255 8.33 -13.14 -7.74
N TYR A 256 7.61 -12.30 -7.02
CA TYR A 256 8.16 -11.21 -6.21
C TYR A 256 7.58 -11.27 -4.81
N ASP A 257 8.44 -11.13 -3.80
CA ASP A 257 8.01 -11.01 -2.42
C ASP A 257 7.43 -9.60 -2.19
N VAL A 258 6.32 -9.53 -1.48
CA VAL A 258 5.57 -8.29 -1.19
C VAL A 258 5.26 -8.23 0.30
N GLY A 259 5.46 -7.07 0.92
CA GLY A 259 5.16 -6.85 2.35
C GLY A 259 6.18 -7.45 3.33
N PHE A 260 7.42 -7.66 2.87
CA PHE A 260 8.56 -8.10 3.68
C PHE A 260 9.42 -6.93 4.15
#